data_AF-A0A661Z3S5-F1
#
_entry.id   AF-A0A661Z3S5-F1
#
_cell.length_a   1.000
_cell.length_b   1.000
_cell.length_c   1.000
_cell.angle_alpha   90.00
_cell.angle_beta   90.00
_cell.angle_gamma   90.00
#
_symmetry.space_group_name_H-M   'P 1'
#
loop_
_entity.id
_entity.type
_entity.pdbx_description
1 polymer ?
#
loop_
_entity_poly.entity_id
_entity_poly.type
_entity_poly.pdbx_seq_one_letter_code
_entity_poly.pdbx_strand_id
1 'polypeptide(L)'
;MEYKIHPKEISQEKVIENYKFLKLLSNQFPSIETASTEIINLEAILNLPKGTEHFLSDIHGEYETFKHILSNASGVIRRRIDEIFSDRLENHQRQELATLIYYPKSKLSLVKKEEEDIVKWYNNNLVFLIEIARNLASKYTRSKTRKTIPPQFQYIIEELLNVNENLMNKEAYFEAILNTIIELGRADKFIITLSTLIQNLAIDRLHIVGDIFDRGPSADKVMDELLKHESVDIQWGNHDVVWMGAAAGSLAYIAIVLRISSRYNNLDTLEDGYGINLVPLMHFASEVYEKDNCAEFSPKAGKENLSKGQLKTLRQIHKAISIIQFKLEGQIINRNPDFNMSSRTILDQIDYQNGEIIIEGKSYKLLDSNFPTI
;
A
#
# COMPACT_ATOMS: atom_id res chain seq x y z
N MET A 1 -2.34 32.64 4.67
CA MET A 1 -3.49 32.75 5.60
C MET A 1 -2.94 33.15 6.96
N GLU A 2 -2.96 34.44 7.28
CA GLU A 2 -2.56 34.96 8.59
C GLU A 2 -3.68 34.66 9.61
N TYR A 3 -3.59 33.55 10.32
CA TYR A 3 -4.48 33.20 11.43
C TYR A 3 -3.84 33.52 12.79
N LYS A 4 -3.36 34.74 12.98
CA LYS A 4 -2.98 35.20 14.33
C LYS A 4 -3.81 36.43 14.70
N ILE A 5 -5.12 36.22 14.86
CA ILE A 5 -5.96 37.17 15.61
C ILE A 5 -5.48 37.09 17.06
N HIS A 6 -5.08 38.22 17.62
CA HIS A 6 -4.65 38.23 19.02
C HIS A 6 -5.84 37.83 19.90
N PRO A 7 -5.69 37.02 20.97
CA PRO A 7 -6.82 36.60 21.81
C PRO A 7 -7.66 37.77 22.39
N LYS A 8 -7.06 38.96 22.46
CA LYS A 8 -7.71 40.22 22.90
C LYS A 8 -8.57 40.89 21.83
N GLU A 9 -8.51 40.42 20.58
CA GLU A 9 -9.25 40.95 19.42
C GLU A 9 -10.47 40.08 19.07
N ILE A 10 -10.71 39.00 19.83
CA ILE A 10 -11.88 38.13 19.65
C ILE A 10 -13.12 38.84 20.20
N SER A 11 -14.07 39.20 19.33
CA SER A 11 -15.33 39.82 19.73
C SER A 11 -16.23 38.85 20.50
N GLN A 12 -17.10 39.39 21.37
CA GLN A 12 -18.10 38.59 22.08
C GLN A 12 -19.04 37.84 21.12
N GLU A 13 -19.40 38.45 19.99
CA GLU A 13 -20.22 37.82 18.95
C GLU A 13 -19.59 36.53 18.41
N LYS A 14 -18.28 36.55 18.18
CA LYS A 14 -17.53 35.37 17.69
C LYS A 14 -17.43 34.27 18.74
N VAL A 15 -17.36 34.62 20.03
CA VAL A 15 -17.42 33.67 21.13
C VAL A 15 -18.81 33.01 21.20
N ILE A 16 -19.88 33.79 21.04
CA ILE A 16 -21.25 33.28 21.05
C ILE A 16 -21.49 32.34 19.86
N GLU A 17 -21.06 32.72 18.66
CA GLU A 17 -21.15 31.90 17.45
C GLU A 17 -20.47 30.53 17.64
N ASN A 18 -19.31 30.52 18.31
CA ASN A 18 -18.53 29.30 18.56
C ASN A 18 -18.82 28.64 19.91
N TYR A 19 -19.84 29.09 20.68
CA TYR A 19 -20.05 28.65 22.06
C TYR A 19 -20.20 27.13 22.21
N LYS A 20 -20.92 26.48 21.28
CA LYS A 20 -21.08 25.01 21.27
C LYS A 20 -19.73 24.30 21.12
N PHE A 21 -18.88 24.79 20.22
CA PHE A 21 -17.55 24.24 19.97
C PHE A 21 -16.62 24.46 21.17
N LEU A 22 -16.60 25.68 21.73
CA LEU A 22 -15.82 26.02 22.92
C LEU A 22 -16.23 25.19 24.15
N LYS A 23 -17.54 24.94 24.31
CA LYS A 23 -18.06 24.07 25.39
C LYS A 23 -17.64 22.61 25.22
N LEU A 24 -17.51 22.12 23.99
CA LEU A 24 -16.95 20.78 23.73
C LEU A 24 -15.44 20.75 24.05
N LEU A 25 -14.69 21.77 23.62
CA LEU A 25 -13.26 21.89 23.91
C LEU A 25 -12.99 21.98 25.42
N SER A 26 -13.84 22.64 26.20
CA SER A 26 -13.66 22.73 27.65
C SER A 26 -13.73 21.36 28.36
N ASN A 27 -14.29 20.33 27.73
CA ASN A 27 -14.25 18.97 28.28
C ASN A 27 -12.85 18.34 28.15
N GLN A 28 -12.08 18.70 27.12
CA GLN A 28 -10.72 18.21 26.89
C GLN A 28 -9.67 19.13 27.52
N PHE A 29 -9.93 20.44 27.55
CA PHE A 29 -9.05 21.49 28.07
C PHE A 29 -9.80 22.33 29.11
N PRO A 30 -9.97 21.81 30.35
CA PRO A 30 -10.84 22.42 31.36
C PRO A 30 -10.27 23.69 32.00
N SER A 31 -8.97 23.98 31.82
CA SER A 31 -8.30 25.15 32.39
C SER A 31 -7.46 25.89 31.37
N ILE A 32 -7.16 27.16 31.67
CA ILE A 32 -6.27 28.01 30.85
C ILE A 32 -4.91 27.34 30.70
N GLU A 33 -4.37 26.72 31.76
CA GLU A 33 -3.09 26.01 31.74
C GLU A 33 -3.12 24.81 30.80
N THR A 34 -4.16 23.98 30.84
CA THR A 34 -4.29 22.82 29.94
C THR A 34 -4.38 23.24 28.48
N ALA A 35 -5.19 24.25 28.17
CA ALA A 35 -5.31 24.78 26.82
C ALA A 35 -4.01 25.44 26.33
N SER A 36 -3.35 26.24 27.18
CA SER A 36 -2.10 26.91 26.83
C SER A 36 -0.97 25.92 26.59
N THR A 37 -0.89 24.87 27.40
CA THR A 37 0.10 23.79 27.24
C THR A 37 -0.07 23.09 25.89
N GLU A 38 -1.32 22.76 25.53
CA GLU A 38 -1.59 22.12 24.23
C GLU A 38 -1.31 23.05 23.06
N ILE A 39 -1.66 24.34 23.16
CA ILE A 39 -1.34 25.34 22.13
C ILE A 39 0.18 25.43 21.95
N ILE A 40 0.96 25.49 23.03
CA ILE A 40 2.43 25.52 22.95
C ILE A 40 2.96 24.27 22.26
N ASN A 41 2.44 23.08 22.59
CA ASN A 41 2.84 21.83 21.96
C ASN A 41 2.51 21.82 20.46
N LEU A 42 1.30 22.21 20.08
CA LEU A 42 0.86 22.24 18.69
C LEU A 42 1.63 23.29 17.86
N GLU A 43 1.86 24.49 18.40
CA GLU A 43 2.70 25.50 17.75
C GLU A 43 4.13 25.00 17.58
N ALA A 44 4.72 24.33 18.59
CA ALA A 44 6.05 23.74 18.46
C ALA A 44 6.11 22.69 17.34
N ILE A 45 5.07 21.85 17.21
CA ILE A 45 4.96 20.86 16.12
C ILE A 45 4.79 21.53 14.76
N LEU A 46 3.94 22.56 14.65
CA LEU A 46 3.69 23.28 13.40
C LEU A 46 4.92 24.05 12.88
N ASN A 47 5.86 24.37 13.77
CA ASN A 47 7.14 24.97 13.40
C ASN A 47 8.19 23.97 12.92
N LEU A 48 7.92 22.65 12.98
CA LEU A 48 8.78 21.65 12.37
C LEU A 48 8.66 21.68 10.84
N PRO A 49 9.70 21.29 10.10
CA PRO A 49 9.62 21.11 8.65
C PRO A 49 8.48 20.15 8.28
N LYS A 50 7.73 20.47 7.21
CA LYS A 50 6.69 19.58 6.70
C LYS A 50 7.29 18.21 6.34
N GLY A 51 6.62 17.15 6.79
CA GLY A 51 6.95 15.78 6.42
C GLY A 51 6.72 15.49 4.93
N THR A 52 7.29 14.39 4.44
CA THR A 52 7.09 13.96 3.05
C THR A 52 5.71 13.32 2.88
N GLU A 53 4.88 13.87 2.00
CA GLU A 53 3.61 13.26 1.57
C GLU A 53 3.84 12.47 0.29
N HIS A 54 3.31 11.26 0.23
CA HIS A 54 3.49 10.36 -0.91
C HIS A 54 2.14 9.93 -1.47
N PHE A 55 1.86 10.26 -2.73
CA PHE A 55 0.63 9.91 -3.43
C PHE A 55 0.87 8.72 -4.35
N LEU A 56 0.05 7.68 -4.25
CA LEU A 56 0.10 6.49 -5.10
C LEU A 56 -1.29 6.17 -5.65
N SER A 57 -1.40 5.89 -6.94
CA SER A 57 -2.62 5.41 -7.61
C SER A 57 -2.33 4.12 -8.36
N ASP A 58 -3.38 3.46 -8.84
CA ASP A 58 -3.30 2.34 -9.79
C ASP A 58 -2.40 1.19 -9.33
N ILE A 59 -2.46 0.85 -8.03
CA ILE A 59 -1.61 -0.20 -7.45
C ILE A 59 -1.97 -1.56 -8.03
N HIS A 60 -3.25 -1.86 -8.19
CA HIS A 60 -3.76 -3.05 -8.87
C HIS A 60 -3.09 -4.35 -8.42
N GLY A 61 -2.91 -4.56 -7.11
CA GLY A 61 -2.30 -5.78 -6.57
C GLY A 61 -0.84 -6.04 -6.97
N GLU A 62 -0.15 -5.07 -7.57
CA GLU A 62 1.27 -5.16 -7.95
C GLU A 62 2.18 -4.94 -6.74
N TYR A 63 2.17 -5.91 -5.83
CA TYR A 63 2.82 -5.81 -4.53
C TYR A 63 4.33 -5.50 -4.60
N GLU A 64 5.08 -6.13 -5.50
CA GLU A 64 6.53 -5.92 -5.59
C GLU A 64 6.87 -4.48 -6.03
N THR A 65 6.14 -3.95 -7.02
CA THR A 65 6.28 -2.56 -7.45
C THR A 65 5.91 -1.60 -6.32
N PHE A 66 4.77 -1.86 -5.67
CA PHE A 66 4.31 -1.07 -4.52
C PHE A 66 5.36 -1.06 -3.40
N LYS A 67 5.87 -2.23 -3.03
CA LYS A 67 6.89 -2.38 -1.99
C LYS A 67 8.18 -1.66 -2.36
N HIS A 68 8.60 -1.72 -3.63
CA HIS A 68 9.78 -1.00 -4.10
C HIS A 68 9.63 0.52 -3.93
N ILE A 69 8.47 1.06 -4.31
CA ILE A 69 8.17 2.51 -4.19
C ILE A 69 8.19 2.97 -2.74
N LEU A 70 7.66 2.16 -1.81
CA LEU A 70 7.75 2.44 -0.38
C LEU A 70 9.19 2.36 0.12
N SER A 71 9.92 1.30 -0.24
CA SER A 71 11.31 1.07 0.16
C SER A 71 12.25 2.18 -0.31
N ASN A 72 12.00 2.80 -1.47
CA ASN A 72 12.82 3.89 -2.02
C ASN A 72 12.28 5.29 -1.69
N ALA A 73 11.08 5.38 -1.10
CA ALA A 73 10.33 6.61 -0.83
C ALA A 73 10.24 7.54 -2.04
N SER A 74 9.95 6.99 -3.22
CA SER A 74 9.98 7.68 -4.52
C SER A 74 11.28 8.48 -4.77
N GLY A 75 12.40 7.87 -4.39
CA GLY A 75 13.74 8.45 -4.57
C GLY A 75 14.15 9.48 -3.51
N VAL A 76 13.32 9.75 -2.51
CA VAL A 76 13.67 10.65 -1.40
C VAL A 76 14.89 10.14 -0.64
N ILE A 77 14.97 8.84 -0.39
CA ILE A 77 16.12 8.23 0.31
C ILE A 77 17.40 8.44 -0.50
N ARG A 78 17.35 8.20 -1.82
CA ARG A 78 18.51 8.42 -2.69
C ARG A 78 18.99 9.86 -2.64
N ARG A 79 18.06 10.81 -2.73
CA ARG A 79 18.37 12.24 -2.67
C ARG A 79 19.05 12.61 -1.35
N ARG A 80 18.58 12.08 -0.22
CA ARG A 80 19.19 12.31 1.10
C ARG A 80 20.59 11.72 1.21
N ILE A 81 20.80 10.51 0.69
CA ILE A 81 22.14 9.93 0.61
C ILE A 81 23.05 10.83 -0.24
N ASP A 82 22.57 11.30 -1.37
CA ASP A 82 23.38 12.16 -2.23
C ASP A 82 23.71 13.51 -1.56
N GLU A 83 22.76 14.12 -0.85
CA GLU A 83 22.94 15.38 -0.09
C GLU A 83 23.91 15.24 1.10
N ILE A 84 23.89 14.12 1.82
CA ILE A 84 24.72 13.93 3.03
C ILE A 84 26.14 13.49 2.65
N PHE A 85 26.30 12.68 1.59
CA PHE A 85 27.55 11.97 1.32
C PHE A 85 28.24 12.34 0.00
N SER A 86 27.77 13.32 -0.78
CA SER A 86 28.38 13.69 -2.07
C SER A 86 29.88 13.95 -2.00
N ASP A 87 30.34 14.51 -0.88
CA ASP A 87 31.71 14.96 -0.72
C ASP A 87 32.58 13.90 -0.04
N ARG A 88 31.98 12.77 0.39
CA ARG A 88 32.64 11.73 1.19
C ARG A 88 32.60 10.34 0.55
N LEU A 89 31.62 10.08 -0.30
CA LEU A 89 31.39 8.77 -0.91
C LEU A 89 31.25 8.88 -2.43
N GLU A 90 31.82 7.91 -3.14
CA GLU A 90 31.64 7.78 -4.58
C GLU A 90 30.20 7.36 -4.94
N ASN A 91 29.82 7.57 -6.19
CA ASN A 91 28.50 7.20 -6.71
C ASN A 91 28.13 5.73 -6.44
N HIS A 92 29.07 4.81 -6.62
CA HIS A 92 28.84 3.38 -6.43
C HIS A 92 28.55 3.06 -4.95
N GLN A 93 29.30 3.65 -4.01
CA GLN A 93 29.10 3.48 -2.57
C GLN A 93 27.74 4.03 -2.13
N ARG A 94 27.32 5.16 -2.69
CA ARG A 94 25.97 5.71 -2.44
C ARG A 94 24.86 4.80 -2.97
N GLN A 95 25.08 4.11 -4.10
CA GLN A 95 24.12 3.14 -4.66
C GLN A 95 24.02 1.88 -3.80
N GLU A 96 25.15 1.40 -3.30
CA GLU A 96 25.25 0.30 -2.36
C GLU A 96 24.49 0.60 -1.07
N LEU A 97 24.68 1.79 -0.50
CA LEU A 97 23.98 2.24 0.70
C LEU A 97 22.47 2.38 0.47
N ALA A 98 22.06 2.92 -0.69
CA ALA A 98 20.63 2.98 -1.06
C ALA A 98 20.03 1.56 -1.16
N THR A 99 20.74 0.62 -1.79
CA THR A 99 20.30 -0.77 -1.93
C THR A 99 20.18 -1.46 -0.57
N LEU A 100 21.11 -1.20 0.35
CA LEU A 100 21.04 -1.69 1.73
C LEU A 100 19.81 -1.16 2.46
N ILE A 101 19.42 0.08 2.23
CA ILE A 101 18.21 0.65 2.82
C ILE A 101 16.97 0.03 2.17
N TYR A 102 16.94 -0.14 0.85
CA TYR A 102 15.75 -0.62 0.14
C TYR A 102 15.45 -2.08 0.45
N TYR A 103 16.49 -2.92 0.53
CA TYR A 103 16.40 -4.37 0.64
C TYR A 103 17.40 -4.92 1.66
N PRO A 104 17.30 -4.56 2.95
CA PRO A 104 18.33 -4.85 3.94
C PRO A 104 18.60 -6.35 4.10
N LYS A 105 17.56 -7.18 4.12
CA LYS A 105 17.69 -8.64 4.27
C LYS A 105 18.42 -9.28 3.08
N SER A 106 18.03 -8.93 1.87
CA SER A 106 18.62 -9.47 0.64
C SER A 106 20.07 -8.99 0.48
N LYS A 107 20.33 -7.71 0.75
CA LYS A 107 21.68 -7.14 0.65
C LYS A 107 22.63 -7.72 1.70
N LEU A 108 22.20 -7.86 2.97
CA LEU A 108 23.00 -8.51 4.01
C LEU A 108 23.36 -9.96 3.64
N SER A 109 22.42 -10.71 3.06
CA SER A 109 22.66 -12.09 2.62
C SER A 109 23.71 -12.20 1.51
N LEU A 110 23.80 -11.18 0.65
CA LEU A 110 24.82 -11.08 -0.40
C LEU A 110 26.18 -10.71 0.18
N VAL A 111 26.22 -9.63 0.98
CA VAL A 111 27.44 -9.11 1.61
C VAL A 111 28.14 -10.17 2.45
N LYS A 112 27.38 -10.96 3.22
CA LYS A 112 27.95 -12.06 4.03
C LYS A 112 28.68 -13.14 3.24
N LYS A 113 28.43 -13.24 1.94
CA LYS A 113 29.11 -14.21 1.05
C LYS A 113 30.33 -13.61 0.36
N GLU A 114 30.35 -12.30 0.16
CA GLU A 114 31.31 -11.60 -0.68
C GLU A 114 32.35 -10.82 0.12
N GLU A 115 31.99 -10.32 1.31
CA GLU A 115 32.82 -9.43 2.11
C GLU A 115 33.82 -10.21 2.97
N GLU A 116 35.10 -9.87 2.84
CA GLU A 116 36.18 -10.50 3.62
C GLU A 116 36.20 -10.03 5.07
N ASP A 117 35.94 -8.73 5.31
CA ASP A 117 35.89 -8.13 6.65
C ASP A 117 34.49 -7.58 6.96
N ILE A 118 33.61 -8.50 7.38
CA ILE A 118 32.23 -8.17 7.72
C ILE A 118 32.12 -7.21 8.92
N VAL A 119 33.08 -7.24 9.86
CA VAL A 119 33.04 -6.40 11.07
C VAL A 119 33.30 -4.94 10.67
N LYS A 120 34.30 -4.69 9.83
CA LYS A 120 34.54 -3.36 9.27
C LYS A 120 33.37 -2.88 8.43
N TRP A 121 32.78 -3.77 7.61
CA TRP A 121 31.60 -3.43 6.82
C TRP A 121 30.41 -3.01 7.71
N TYR A 122 30.15 -3.73 8.81
CA TYR A 122 29.11 -3.35 9.77
C TYR A 122 29.38 -1.99 10.40
N ASN A 123 30.59 -1.75 10.89
CA ASN A 123 30.95 -0.47 11.51
C ASN A 123 30.69 0.71 10.56
N ASN A 124 31.17 0.63 9.32
CA ASN A 124 30.98 1.70 8.33
C ASN A 124 29.49 1.94 8.03
N ASN A 125 28.74 0.88 7.72
CA ASN A 125 27.35 1.02 7.30
C ASN A 125 26.44 1.43 8.45
N LEU A 126 26.72 1.02 9.69
CA LEU A 126 25.96 1.47 10.86
C LEU A 126 26.09 2.97 11.09
N VAL A 127 27.31 3.52 10.98
CA VAL A 127 27.56 4.96 11.05
C VAL A 127 26.73 5.70 9.99
N PHE A 128 26.80 5.24 8.73
CA PHE A 128 26.08 5.88 7.63
C PHE A 128 24.57 5.82 7.79
N LEU A 129 24.02 4.68 8.20
CA LEU A 129 22.59 4.53 8.44
C LEU A 129 22.09 5.43 9.57
N ILE A 130 22.86 5.56 10.65
CA ILE A 130 22.50 6.42 11.77
C ILE A 130 22.50 7.89 11.36
N GLU A 131 23.49 8.33 10.57
CA GLU A 131 23.55 9.70 10.07
C GLU A 131 22.36 10.06 9.16
N ILE A 132 21.96 9.13 8.27
CA ILE A 132 20.75 9.28 7.44
C ILE A 132 19.50 9.34 8.32
N ALA A 133 19.37 8.40 9.26
CA ALA A 133 18.23 8.34 10.16
C ALA A 133 18.12 9.61 11.00
N ARG A 134 19.24 10.17 11.49
CA ARG A 134 19.30 11.44 12.23
C ARG A 134 18.87 12.62 11.37
N ASN A 135 19.36 12.70 10.14
CA ASN A 135 18.97 13.75 9.20
C ASN A 135 17.46 13.73 8.93
N LEU A 136 16.88 12.56 8.67
CA LEU A 136 15.45 12.41 8.45
C LEU A 136 14.63 12.65 9.73
N ALA A 137 15.10 12.17 10.88
CA ALA A 137 14.44 12.32 12.18
C ALA A 137 14.35 13.79 12.63
N SER A 138 15.25 14.66 12.17
CA SER A 138 15.28 16.09 12.53
C SER A 138 13.98 16.86 12.25
N LYS A 139 13.12 16.34 11.36
CA LYS A 139 11.83 16.94 10.99
C LYS A 139 10.69 16.53 11.91
N TYR A 140 10.92 15.62 12.84
CA TYR A 140 9.88 15.01 13.64
C TYR A 140 10.13 15.24 15.13
N THR A 141 9.05 15.17 15.91
CA THR A 141 9.19 15.16 17.37
C THR A 141 9.82 13.85 17.84
N ARG A 142 10.50 13.90 18.98
CA ARG A 142 11.04 12.70 19.64
C ARG A 142 9.97 11.64 19.87
N SER A 143 8.77 12.06 20.27
CA SER A 143 7.64 11.14 20.51
C SER A 143 7.23 10.41 19.23
N LYS A 144 7.22 11.10 18.08
CA LYS A 144 6.89 10.48 16.80
C LYS A 144 7.95 9.47 16.38
N THR A 145 9.21 9.87 16.35
CA THR A 145 10.33 8.95 16.01
C THR A 145 10.36 7.73 16.93
N ARG A 146 10.11 7.92 18.22
CA ARG A 146 10.08 6.86 19.24
C ARG A 146 9.04 5.78 18.95
N LYS A 147 7.85 6.16 18.46
CA LYS A 147 6.74 5.23 18.16
C LYS A 147 7.06 4.31 16.96
N THR A 148 7.87 4.79 16.04
CA THR A 148 8.27 4.06 14.82
C THR A 148 9.38 3.03 15.09
N ILE A 149 10.06 3.10 16.24
CA ILE A 149 11.18 2.21 16.58
C ILE A 149 10.67 0.97 17.36
N PRO A 150 11.09 -0.26 16.99
CA PRO A 150 10.77 -1.45 17.76
C PRO A 150 11.21 -1.37 19.23
N PRO A 151 10.40 -1.84 20.21
CA PRO A 151 10.69 -1.69 21.64
C PRO A 151 12.09 -2.16 22.07
N GLN A 152 12.56 -3.25 21.47
CA GLN A 152 13.86 -3.88 21.75
C GLN A 152 15.09 -3.01 21.40
N PHE A 153 14.94 -2.02 20.51
CA PHE A 153 16.02 -1.12 20.11
C PHE A 153 15.71 0.36 20.37
N GLN A 154 14.54 0.65 20.95
CA GLN A 154 14.03 2.00 21.15
C GLN A 154 15.02 2.88 21.91
N TYR A 155 15.48 2.45 23.09
CA TYR A 155 16.44 3.20 23.91
C TYR A 155 17.74 3.49 23.14
N ILE A 156 18.32 2.46 22.51
CA ILE A 156 19.62 2.59 21.84
C ILE A 156 19.50 3.52 20.63
N ILE A 157 18.49 3.35 19.79
CA ILE A 157 18.31 4.19 18.60
C ILE A 157 17.99 5.63 19.02
N GLU A 158 17.19 5.85 20.06
CA GLU A 158 16.96 7.20 20.58
C GLU A 158 18.25 7.88 21.03
N GLU A 159 19.11 7.17 21.77
CA GLU A 159 20.41 7.70 22.16
C GLU A 159 21.25 8.08 20.93
N LEU A 160 21.35 7.18 19.94
CA LEU A 160 22.14 7.40 18.72
C LEU A 160 21.63 8.56 17.86
N LEU A 161 20.31 8.80 17.82
CA LEU A 161 19.71 9.89 17.05
C LEU A 161 19.82 11.26 17.75
N ASN A 162 19.90 11.30 19.08
CA ASN A 162 19.84 12.54 19.87
C ASN A 162 21.22 13.03 20.37
N VAL A 163 22.32 12.47 19.89
CA VAL A 163 23.67 12.94 20.26
C VAL A 163 23.91 14.34 19.67
N ASN A 164 24.05 15.34 20.55
CA ASN A 164 24.61 16.64 20.18
C ASN A 164 26.07 16.45 19.73
N GLU A 165 26.37 16.86 18.49
CA GLU A 165 27.70 16.76 17.86
C GLU A 165 28.80 17.53 18.61
N ASN A 166 28.44 18.44 19.53
CA ASN A 166 29.37 19.34 20.23
C ASN A 166 30.01 18.77 21.51
N LEU A 167 30.01 17.45 21.74
CA LEU A 167 30.58 16.85 22.95
C LEU A 167 31.59 15.74 22.59
N MET A 168 32.89 16.08 22.59
CA MET A 168 34.04 15.18 22.34
C MET A 168 33.97 13.83 23.09
N ASN A 169 33.35 13.78 24.27
CA ASN A 169 33.22 12.55 25.06
C ASN A 169 32.18 11.55 24.51
N LYS A 170 31.38 11.93 23.49
CA LYS A 170 30.28 11.10 22.98
C LYS A 170 30.62 10.25 21.76
N GLU A 171 31.73 10.52 21.06
CA GLU A 171 32.17 9.69 19.92
C GLU A 171 32.64 8.30 20.38
N ALA A 172 33.50 8.23 21.39
CA ALA A 172 33.94 6.96 21.97
C ALA A 172 32.76 6.16 22.57
N TYR A 173 31.76 6.86 23.12
CA TYR A 173 30.52 6.23 23.62
C TYR A 173 29.71 5.60 22.48
N PHE A 174 29.60 6.31 21.35
CA PHE A 174 28.90 5.82 20.15
C PHE A 174 29.58 4.58 19.56
N GLU A 175 30.90 4.64 19.39
CA GLU A 175 31.69 3.50 18.91
C GLU A 175 31.55 2.29 19.84
N ALA A 176 31.56 2.50 21.16
CA ALA A 176 31.37 1.43 22.13
C ALA A 176 29.99 0.73 21.98
N ILE A 177 28.92 1.50 21.73
CA ILE A 177 27.59 0.93 21.46
C ILE A 177 27.62 0.07 20.19
N LEU A 178 28.18 0.59 19.09
CA LEU A 178 28.22 -0.14 17.82
C LEU A 178 29.05 -1.42 17.92
N ASN A 179 30.23 -1.34 18.54
CA ASN A 179 31.08 -2.50 18.78
C ASN A 179 30.35 -3.55 19.62
N THR A 180 29.66 -3.14 20.69
CA THR A 180 28.87 -4.06 21.52
C THR A 180 27.76 -4.75 20.70
N ILE A 181 27.07 -4.04 19.81
CA ILE A 181 26.04 -4.62 18.93
C ILE A 181 26.65 -5.67 17.99
N ILE A 182 27.84 -5.41 17.45
CA ILE A 182 28.55 -6.32 16.55
C ILE A 182 29.07 -7.56 17.30
N GLU A 183 29.73 -7.36 18.44
CA GLU A 183 30.26 -8.43 19.30
C GLU A 183 29.17 -9.39 19.79
N LEU A 184 27.99 -8.85 20.11
CA LEU A 184 26.83 -9.66 20.50
C LEU A 184 26.12 -10.33 19.31
N GLY A 185 26.62 -10.18 18.08
CA GLY A 185 26.05 -10.78 16.87
C GLY A 185 24.69 -10.21 16.48
N ARG A 186 24.40 -8.94 16.84
CA ARG A 186 23.10 -8.29 16.61
C ARG A 186 23.09 -7.31 15.44
N ALA A 187 24.22 -7.14 14.75
CA ALA A 187 24.39 -6.20 13.65
C ALA A 187 23.31 -6.29 12.56
N ASP A 188 23.04 -7.49 12.01
CA ASP A 188 21.99 -7.69 11.00
C ASP A 188 20.64 -7.12 11.41
N LYS A 189 20.18 -7.50 12.61
CA LYS A 189 18.86 -7.12 13.11
C LYS A 189 18.79 -5.62 13.33
N PHE A 190 19.91 -5.02 13.74
CA PHE A 190 20.03 -3.59 13.96
C PHE A 190 20.03 -2.82 12.63
N ILE A 191 20.79 -3.27 11.62
CA ILE A 191 20.78 -2.72 10.26
C ILE A 191 19.38 -2.79 9.64
N ILE A 192 18.71 -3.94 9.72
CA ILE A 192 17.32 -4.08 9.23
C ILE A 192 16.39 -3.09 9.93
N THR A 193 16.57 -2.91 11.25
CA THR A 193 15.76 -1.95 12.02
C THR A 193 16.02 -0.52 11.59
N LEU A 194 17.29 -0.11 11.42
CA LEU A 194 17.65 1.22 10.96
C LEU A 194 17.16 1.48 9.52
N SER A 195 17.32 0.53 8.61
CA SER A 195 16.80 0.66 7.24
C SER A 195 15.27 0.83 7.24
N THR A 196 14.55 0.06 8.05
CA THR A 196 13.08 0.19 8.19
C THR A 196 12.70 1.54 8.80
N LEU A 197 13.45 2.01 9.80
CA LEU A 197 13.25 3.34 10.38
C LEU A 197 13.47 4.44 9.33
N ILE A 198 14.54 4.37 8.53
CA ILE A 198 14.82 5.33 7.46
C ILE A 198 13.68 5.35 6.44
N GLN A 199 13.18 4.18 6.01
CA GLN A 199 12.03 4.07 5.11
C GLN A 199 10.80 4.77 5.69
N ASN A 200 10.49 4.51 6.96
CA ASN A 200 9.33 5.09 7.63
C ASN A 200 9.49 6.59 7.87
N LEU A 201 10.69 7.09 8.19
CA LEU A 201 10.93 8.52 8.37
C LEU A 201 10.95 9.27 7.02
N ALA A 202 11.26 8.58 5.93
CA ALA A 202 11.29 9.17 4.60
C ALA A 202 9.88 9.47 4.05
N ILE A 203 8.85 8.72 4.49
CA ILE A 203 7.44 8.88 4.12
C ILE A 203 6.62 9.22 5.36
N ASP A 204 6.23 10.49 5.50
CA ASP A 204 5.47 10.94 6.66
C ASP A 204 4.00 10.52 6.60
N ARG A 205 3.40 10.65 5.42
CA ARG A 205 2.02 10.28 5.16
C ARG A 205 1.89 9.67 3.78
N LEU A 206 1.15 8.58 3.72
CA LEU A 206 0.83 7.87 2.49
C LEU A 206 -0.62 8.17 2.09
N HIS A 207 -0.79 8.66 0.86
CA HIS A 207 -2.08 8.95 0.25
C HIS A 207 -2.31 7.94 -0.88
N ILE A 208 -3.25 7.03 -0.67
CA ILE A 208 -3.65 6.07 -1.70
C ILE A 208 -4.83 6.63 -2.47
N VAL A 209 -4.65 6.84 -3.76
CA VAL A 209 -5.64 7.37 -4.70
C VAL A 209 -6.21 6.21 -5.51
N GLY A 210 -6.88 5.31 -4.78
CA GLY A 210 -7.70 4.25 -5.32
C GLY A 210 -6.98 3.13 -6.06
N ASP A 211 -7.80 2.18 -6.48
CA ASP A 211 -7.45 1.05 -7.35
C ASP A 211 -6.31 0.21 -6.76
N ILE A 212 -6.50 -0.21 -5.50
CA ILE A 212 -5.63 -1.14 -4.78
C ILE A 212 -5.79 -2.55 -5.36
N PHE A 213 -7.03 -2.92 -5.70
CA PHE A 213 -7.40 -4.26 -6.12
C PHE A 213 -7.42 -4.43 -7.65
N ASP A 214 -7.65 -5.69 -8.04
CA ASP A 214 -7.73 -6.19 -9.42
C ASP A 214 -6.42 -6.22 -10.21
N ARG A 215 -6.41 -7.04 -11.27
CA ARG A 215 -5.32 -7.25 -12.23
C ARG A 215 -4.07 -7.97 -11.69
N GLY A 216 -3.39 -7.39 -10.70
CA GLY A 216 -2.19 -7.98 -10.12
C GLY A 216 -2.50 -9.12 -9.13
N PRO A 217 -1.50 -9.94 -8.79
CA PRO A 217 -1.71 -11.21 -8.10
C PRO A 217 -1.72 -11.12 -6.56
N SER A 218 -1.48 -9.95 -5.96
CA SER A 218 -1.16 -9.86 -4.53
C SER A 218 -1.76 -8.64 -3.85
N ALA A 219 -3.04 -8.34 -4.11
CA ALA A 219 -3.74 -7.24 -3.46
C ALA A 219 -3.90 -7.42 -1.94
N ASP A 220 -4.00 -8.67 -1.47
CA ASP A 220 -3.94 -9.05 -0.05
C ASP A 220 -2.65 -8.56 0.61
N LYS A 221 -1.49 -8.78 -0.02
CA LYS A 221 -0.19 -8.33 0.49
C LYS A 221 -0.03 -6.82 0.47
N VAL A 222 -0.62 -6.14 -0.52
CA VAL A 222 -0.68 -4.67 -0.56
C VAL A 222 -1.44 -4.15 0.66
N MET A 223 -2.61 -4.72 0.96
CA MET A 223 -3.39 -4.35 2.14
C MET A 223 -2.65 -4.62 3.45
N ASP A 224 -2.00 -5.79 3.58
CA ASP A 224 -1.16 -6.11 4.74
C ASP A 224 -0.03 -5.10 4.94
N GLU A 225 0.58 -4.62 3.85
CA GLU A 225 1.64 -3.63 3.92
C GLU A 225 1.10 -2.25 4.30
N LEU A 226 -0.06 -1.84 3.76
CA LEU A 226 -0.74 -0.60 4.14
C LEU A 226 -1.09 -0.57 5.63
N LEU A 227 -1.53 -1.71 6.19
CA LEU A 227 -1.88 -1.82 7.62
C LEU A 227 -0.67 -1.62 8.57
N LYS A 228 0.56 -1.78 8.08
CA LYS A 228 1.78 -1.57 8.86
C LYS A 228 2.20 -0.10 8.93
N HIS A 229 1.69 0.75 8.05
CA HIS A 229 2.04 2.16 8.02
C HIS A 229 1.26 2.97 9.06
N GLU A 230 1.94 3.86 9.80
CA GLU A 230 1.33 4.65 10.87
C GLU A 230 0.33 5.71 10.37
N SER A 231 0.51 6.21 9.15
CA SER A 231 -0.27 7.35 8.63
C SER A 231 -0.61 7.14 7.16
N VAL A 232 -1.79 6.56 6.94
CA VAL A 232 -2.35 6.29 5.62
C VAL A 232 -3.74 6.91 5.52
N ASP A 233 -4.03 7.55 4.41
CA ASP A 233 -5.40 7.81 3.98
C ASP A 233 -5.65 7.25 2.58
N ILE A 234 -6.90 6.89 2.32
CA ILE A 234 -7.33 6.21 1.10
C ILE A 234 -8.52 6.94 0.53
N GLN A 235 -8.40 7.38 -0.72
CA GLN A 235 -9.53 7.67 -1.58
C GLN A 235 -9.86 6.39 -2.35
N TRP A 236 -11.08 5.87 -2.21
CA TRP A 236 -11.46 4.62 -2.85
C TRP A 236 -11.71 4.79 -4.35
N GLY A 237 -11.09 3.91 -5.14
CA GLY A 237 -11.30 3.79 -6.58
C GLY A 237 -12.50 2.90 -6.92
N ASN A 238 -12.86 2.86 -8.19
CA ASN A 238 -13.97 2.03 -8.66
C ASN A 238 -13.68 0.54 -8.49
N HIS A 239 -12.42 0.12 -8.64
CA HIS A 239 -12.03 -1.28 -8.41
C HIS A 239 -12.18 -1.65 -6.92
N ASP A 240 -11.84 -0.75 -6.01
CA ASP A 240 -11.99 -1.00 -4.57
C ASP A 240 -13.46 -1.14 -4.16
N VAL A 241 -14.34 -0.28 -4.72
CA VAL A 241 -15.79 -0.35 -4.45
C VAL A 241 -16.40 -1.67 -4.89
N VAL A 242 -15.91 -2.26 -5.99
CA VAL A 242 -16.34 -3.60 -6.44
C VAL A 242 -16.02 -4.64 -5.38
N TRP A 243 -14.81 -4.62 -4.82
CA TRP A 243 -14.41 -5.55 -3.76
C TRP A 243 -15.19 -5.33 -2.46
N MET A 244 -15.44 -4.07 -2.07
CA MET A 244 -16.28 -3.75 -0.92
C MET A 244 -17.71 -4.26 -1.09
N GLY A 245 -18.28 -4.08 -2.28
CA GLY A 245 -19.61 -4.56 -2.60
C GLY A 245 -19.69 -6.09 -2.55
N ALA A 246 -18.64 -6.78 -2.99
CA ALA A 246 -18.53 -8.23 -2.87
C ALA A 246 -18.46 -8.67 -1.41
N ALA A 247 -17.62 -8.01 -0.60
CA ALA A 247 -17.51 -8.26 0.84
C ALA A 247 -18.81 -7.98 1.60
N ALA A 248 -19.62 -7.03 1.13
CA ALA A 248 -20.95 -6.74 1.66
C ALA A 248 -22.04 -7.75 1.23
N GLY A 249 -21.70 -8.77 0.43
CA GLY A 249 -22.61 -9.84 0.03
C GLY A 249 -23.41 -9.58 -1.25
N SER A 250 -23.05 -8.56 -2.05
CA SER A 250 -23.70 -8.34 -3.34
C SER A 250 -23.28 -9.40 -4.34
N LEU A 251 -24.22 -10.25 -4.75
CA LEU A 251 -23.97 -11.33 -5.73
C LEU A 251 -23.37 -10.81 -7.04
N ALA A 252 -23.83 -9.65 -7.53
CA ALA A 252 -23.29 -9.07 -8.76
C ALA A 252 -21.83 -8.65 -8.60
N TYR A 253 -21.48 -8.01 -7.48
CA TYR A 253 -20.08 -7.65 -7.22
C TYR A 253 -19.19 -8.86 -6.97
N ILE A 254 -19.69 -9.89 -6.26
CA ILE A 254 -18.99 -11.18 -6.11
C ILE A 254 -18.67 -11.78 -7.49
N ALA A 255 -19.66 -11.81 -8.40
CA ALA A 255 -19.45 -12.31 -9.75
C ALA A 255 -18.45 -11.46 -10.54
N ILE A 256 -18.47 -10.12 -10.38
CA ILE A 256 -17.49 -9.23 -11.01
C ILE A 256 -16.08 -9.50 -10.50
N VAL A 257 -15.88 -9.62 -9.18
CA VAL A 257 -14.57 -9.95 -8.58
C VAL A 257 -14.04 -11.26 -9.15
N LEU A 258 -14.84 -12.33 -9.09
CA LEU A 258 -14.45 -13.64 -9.63
C LEU A 258 -14.16 -13.62 -11.14
N ARG A 259 -14.94 -12.85 -11.92
CA ARG A 259 -14.72 -12.69 -13.36
C ARG A 259 -13.42 -11.93 -13.64
N ILE A 260 -13.20 -10.80 -13.00
CA ILE A 260 -11.96 -10.03 -13.18
C ILE A 260 -10.78 -10.89 -12.74
N SER A 261 -10.91 -11.61 -11.62
CA SER A 261 -9.82 -12.41 -11.11
C SER A 261 -9.43 -13.57 -12.02
N SER A 262 -10.42 -14.27 -12.59
CA SER A 262 -10.18 -15.30 -13.60
C SER A 262 -9.62 -14.73 -14.91
N ARG A 263 -10.06 -13.52 -15.31
CA ARG A 263 -9.56 -12.82 -16.50
C ARG A 263 -8.08 -12.42 -16.40
N TYR A 264 -7.59 -12.11 -15.21
CA TYR A 264 -6.20 -11.68 -14.97
C TYR A 264 -5.33 -12.74 -14.29
N ASN A 265 -5.84 -13.96 -14.10
CA ASN A 265 -5.13 -15.05 -13.44
C ASN A 265 -4.62 -14.66 -12.03
N ASN A 266 -5.51 -14.11 -11.20
CA ASN A 266 -5.21 -13.78 -9.80
C ASN A 266 -6.23 -14.39 -8.80
N LEU A 267 -6.82 -15.55 -9.15
CA LEU A 267 -7.74 -16.27 -8.26
C LEU A 267 -7.06 -16.66 -6.93
N ASP A 268 -5.74 -16.85 -6.92
CA ASP A 268 -4.95 -17.10 -5.72
C ASP A 268 -5.13 -16.02 -4.64
N THR A 269 -5.38 -14.75 -5.01
CA THR A 269 -5.70 -13.70 -4.04
C THR A 269 -6.96 -14.04 -3.24
N LEU A 270 -7.95 -14.68 -3.86
CA LEU A 270 -9.19 -15.10 -3.20
C LEU A 270 -8.98 -16.41 -2.42
N GLU A 271 -8.34 -17.41 -3.03
CA GLU A 271 -8.14 -18.74 -2.41
C GLU A 271 -7.11 -18.71 -1.29
N ASP A 272 -5.88 -18.29 -1.59
CA ASP A 272 -4.76 -18.30 -0.64
C ASP A 272 -4.78 -17.06 0.26
N GLY A 273 -5.07 -15.89 -0.30
CA GLY A 273 -5.07 -14.63 0.44
C GLY A 273 -6.24 -14.51 1.41
N TYR A 274 -7.46 -14.75 0.92
CA TYR A 274 -8.70 -14.60 1.71
C TYR A 274 -9.33 -15.92 2.20
N GLY A 275 -8.80 -17.08 1.80
CA GLY A 275 -9.32 -18.37 2.25
C GLY A 275 -10.67 -18.76 1.64
N ILE A 276 -11.03 -18.20 0.48
CA ILE A 276 -12.34 -18.43 -0.17
C ILE A 276 -12.26 -19.72 -1.00
N ASN A 277 -13.12 -20.68 -0.69
CA ASN A 277 -13.17 -21.94 -1.44
C ASN A 277 -13.83 -21.78 -2.82
N LEU A 278 -13.05 -21.90 -3.90
CA LEU A 278 -13.57 -21.83 -5.27
C LEU A 278 -13.89 -23.19 -5.91
N VAL A 279 -13.67 -24.31 -5.22
CA VAL A 279 -13.94 -25.66 -5.72
C VAL A 279 -15.36 -25.82 -6.30
N PRO A 280 -16.43 -25.31 -5.65
CA PRO A 280 -17.78 -25.40 -6.22
C PRO A 280 -17.91 -24.73 -7.59
N LEU A 281 -17.28 -23.56 -7.77
CA LEU A 281 -17.29 -22.84 -9.05
C LEU A 281 -16.48 -23.60 -10.11
N MET A 282 -15.33 -24.16 -9.74
CA MET A 282 -14.50 -24.97 -10.63
C MET A 282 -15.23 -26.22 -11.12
N HIS A 283 -15.91 -26.92 -10.22
CA HIS A 283 -16.71 -28.10 -10.55
C HIS A 283 -17.84 -27.74 -11.53
N PHE A 284 -18.64 -26.74 -11.17
CA PHE A 284 -19.72 -26.25 -12.04
C PHE A 284 -19.22 -25.87 -13.43
N ALA A 285 -18.13 -25.10 -13.52
CA ALA A 285 -17.56 -24.67 -14.78
C ALA A 285 -17.08 -25.86 -15.63
N SER A 286 -16.44 -26.85 -15.00
CA SER A 286 -15.91 -28.03 -15.66
C SER A 286 -17.01 -28.94 -16.21
N GLU A 287 -18.10 -29.12 -15.47
CA GLU A 287 -19.26 -29.91 -15.90
C GLU A 287 -20.02 -29.23 -17.03
N VAL A 288 -20.33 -27.95 -16.88
CA VAL A 288 -21.15 -27.20 -17.85
C VAL A 288 -20.42 -27.00 -19.18
N TYR A 289 -19.10 -26.81 -19.14
CA TYR A 289 -18.27 -26.50 -20.31
C TYR A 289 -17.26 -27.61 -20.64
N GLU A 290 -17.54 -28.86 -20.26
CA GLU A 290 -16.61 -30.00 -20.42
C GLU A 290 -16.03 -30.11 -21.84
N LYS A 291 -16.94 -29.98 -22.82
CA LYS A 291 -16.69 -30.12 -24.26
C LYS A 291 -16.33 -28.81 -24.96
N ASP A 292 -16.20 -27.72 -24.21
CA ASP A 292 -15.90 -26.39 -24.73
C ASP A 292 -14.45 -26.00 -24.42
N ASN A 293 -13.75 -25.47 -25.42
CA ASN A 293 -12.38 -24.96 -25.25
C ASN A 293 -12.33 -23.55 -24.64
N CYS A 294 -13.46 -22.84 -24.61
CA CYS A 294 -13.65 -21.52 -24.01
C CYS A 294 -12.55 -20.52 -24.44
N ALA A 295 -12.14 -20.56 -25.71
CA ALA A 295 -10.94 -19.89 -26.20
C ALA A 295 -10.98 -18.37 -26.04
N GLU A 296 -12.15 -17.76 -26.25
CA GLU A 296 -12.40 -16.32 -26.09
C GLU A 296 -12.26 -15.83 -24.63
N PHE A 297 -12.27 -16.76 -23.67
CA PHE A 297 -12.16 -16.48 -22.24
C PHE A 297 -10.74 -16.74 -21.70
N SER A 298 -9.72 -16.75 -22.57
CA SER A 298 -8.32 -16.86 -22.15
C SER A 298 -7.91 -15.68 -21.25
N PRO A 299 -7.10 -15.89 -20.20
CA PRO A 299 -6.63 -14.81 -19.34
C PRO A 299 -5.75 -13.83 -20.12
N LYS A 300 -5.80 -12.56 -19.70
CA LYS A 300 -5.01 -11.46 -20.27
C LYS A 300 -3.56 -11.43 -19.78
N ALA A 301 -3.29 -11.98 -18.60
CA ALA A 301 -1.99 -12.01 -17.95
C ALA A 301 -1.67 -13.40 -17.41
N GLY A 302 -0.38 -13.72 -17.25
CA GLY A 302 0.09 -14.94 -16.58
C GLY A 302 -0.16 -16.25 -17.33
N LYS A 303 -0.60 -16.21 -18.59
CA LYS A 303 -0.97 -17.42 -19.37
C LYS A 303 0.22 -18.34 -19.62
N GLU A 304 1.42 -17.77 -19.73
CA GLU A 304 2.69 -18.46 -19.95
C GLU A 304 3.13 -19.32 -18.77
N ASN A 305 2.62 -19.01 -17.57
CA ASN A 305 2.94 -19.74 -16.34
C ASN A 305 1.97 -20.91 -16.07
N LEU A 306 0.94 -21.08 -16.91
CA LEU A 306 -0.10 -22.09 -16.73
C LEU A 306 0.17 -23.33 -17.58
N SER A 307 0.00 -24.51 -16.98
CA SER A 307 -0.12 -25.75 -17.75
C SER A 307 -1.37 -25.74 -18.64
N LYS A 308 -1.41 -26.61 -19.66
CA LYS A 308 -2.58 -26.75 -20.56
C LYS A 308 -3.88 -27.05 -19.79
N GLY A 309 -3.79 -27.87 -18.73
CA GLY A 309 -4.93 -28.21 -17.87
C GLY A 309 -5.43 -26.99 -17.10
N GLN A 310 -4.54 -26.30 -16.39
CA GLN A 310 -4.88 -25.08 -15.64
C GLN A 310 -5.48 -24.00 -16.55
N LEU A 311 -4.90 -23.79 -17.74
CA LEU A 311 -5.42 -22.83 -18.71
C LEU A 311 -6.84 -23.20 -19.17
N LYS A 312 -7.12 -24.49 -19.42
CA LYS A 312 -8.47 -24.95 -19.76
C LYS A 312 -9.45 -24.66 -18.63
N THR A 313 -9.10 -25.07 -17.40
CA THR A 313 -9.94 -24.85 -16.22
C THR A 313 -10.22 -23.36 -16.00
N LEU A 314 -9.21 -22.50 -16.09
CA LEU A 314 -9.36 -21.06 -15.90
C LEU A 314 -10.30 -20.43 -16.96
N ARG A 315 -10.19 -20.86 -18.22
CA ARG A 315 -11.10 -20.42 -19.29
C ARG A 315 -12.55 -20.83 -19.03
N GLN A 316 -12.77 -22.06 -18.56
CA GLN A 316 -14.10 -22.55 -18.21
C GLN A 316 -14.68 -21.75 -17.03
N ILE A 317 -13.89 -21.50 -15.98
CA ILE A 317 -14.30 -20.65 -14.84
C ILE A 317 -14.67 -19.26 -15.33
N HIS A 318 -13.79 -18.63 -16.11
CA HIS A 318 -14.00 -17.27 -16.61
C HIS A 318 -15.26 -17.17 -17.47
N LYS A 319 -15.53 -18.17 -18.33
CA LYS A 319 -16.78 -18.23 -19.11
C LYS A 319 -17.99 -18.41 -18.20
N ALA A 320 -17.96 -19.39 -17.31
CA ALA A 320 -19.06 -19.69 -16.39
C ALA A 320 -19.47 -18.46 -15.56
N ILE A 321 -18.49 -17.80 -14.93
CA ILE A 321 -18.76 -16.63 -14.09
C ILE A 321 -19.18 -15.40 -14.90
N SER A 322 -18.71 -15.25 -16.15
CA SER A 322 -19.17 -14.18 -17.04
C SER A 322 -20.67 -14.31 -17.33
N ILE A 323 -21.14 -15.52 -17.64
CA ILE A 323 -22.57 -15.75 -17.89
C ILE A 323 -23.41 -15.53 -16.63
N ILE A 324 -22.93 -15.95 -15.45
CA ILE A 324 -23.58 -15.67 -14.17
C ILE A 324 -23.67 -14.15 -13.93
N GLN A 325 -22.56 -13.43 -14.12
CA GLN A 325 -22.54 -11.98 -13.97
C GLN A 325 -23.56 -11.30 -14.88
N PHE A 326 -23.61 -11.64 -16.17
CA PHE A 326 -24.54 -10.99 -17.10
C PHE A 326 -26.00 -11.20 -16.70
N LYS A 327 -26.35 -12.38 -16.17
CA LYS A 327 -27.69 -12.65 -15.63
C LYS A 327 -28.00 -11.78 -14.41
N LEU A 328 -27.05 -11.66 -13.48
CA LEU A 328 -27.21 -10.83 -12.28
C LEU A 328 -27.33 -9.35 -12.63
N GLU A 329 -26.52 -8.85 -13.58
CA GLU A 329 -26.60 -7.48 -14.09
C GLU A 329 -27.96 -7.21 -14.73
N GLY A 330 -28.45 -8.12 -15.58
CA GLY A 330 -29.79 -8.01 -16.17
C GLY A 330 -30.90 -7.94 -15.13
N GLN A 331 -30.85 -8.79 -14.10
CA GLN A 331 -31.81 -8.75 -12.98
C GLN A 331 -31.76 -7.42 -12.22
N ILE A 332 -30.57 -6.85 -12.01
CA ILE A 332 -30.40 -5.55 -11.35
C ILE A 332 -30.94 -4.40 -12.20
N ILE A 333 -30.70 -4.44 -13.51
CA ILE A 333 -31.22 -3.42 -14.44
C ILE A 333 -32.75 -3.49 -14.48
N ASN A 334 -33.31 -4.69 -14.62
CA ASN A 334 -34.76 -4.88 -14.73
C ASN A 334 -35.53 -4.45 -13.48
N ARG A 335 -34.95 -4.61 -12.27
CA ARG A 335 -35.56 -4.15 -11.02
C ARG A 335 -35.38 -2.65 -10.75
N ASN A 336 -34.55 -1.95 -11.53
CA ASN A 336 -34.29 -0.50 -11.38
C ASN A 336 -34.43 0.24 -12.73
N PRO A 337 -35.65 0.29 -13.31
CA PRO A 337 -35.87 0.89 -14.63
C PRO A 337 -35.49 2.38 -14.70
N ASP A 338 -35.57 3.09 -13.57
CA ASP A 338 -35.29 4.53 -13.49
C ASP A 338 -33.85 4.91 -13.86
N PHE A 339 -32.91 3.96 -13.81
CA PHE A 339 -31.53 4.19 -14.26
C PHE A 339 -31.38 4.22 -15.79
N ASN A 340 -32.43 3.89 -16.56
CA ASN A 340 -32.42 3.90 -18.03
C ASN A 340 -31.27 3.07 -18.64
N MET A 341 -30.97 1.92 -18.02
CA MET A 341 -29.87 1.03 -18.41
C MET A 341 -30.31 -0.20 -19.21
N SER A 342 -31.54 -0.25 -19.73
CA SER A 342 -32.06 -1.41 -20.49
C SER A 342 -31.21 -1.77 -21.71
N SER A 343 -30.49 -0.81 -22.30
CA SER A 343 -29.51 -1.07 -23.37
C SER A 343 -28.30 -1.92 -22.91
N ARG A 344 -28.14 -2.17 -21.61
CA ARG A 344 -27.07 -2.99 -21.02
C ARG A 344 -27.51 -4.43 -20.70
N THR A 345 -28.75 -4.83 -20.98
CA THR A 345 -29.20 -6.23 -20.82
C THR A 345 -28.72 -7.10 -21.98
N ILE A 346 -27.41 -7.33 -22.06
CA ILE A 346 -26.73 -7.92 -23.23
C ILE A 346 -27.31 -9.28 -23.63
N LEU A 347 -27.64 -10.16 -22.68
CA LEU A 347 -28.18 -11.49 -22.99
C LEU A 347 -29.55 -11.45 -23.69
N ASP A 348 -30.36 -10.43 -23.39
CA ASP A 348 -31.71 -10.27 -23.97
C ASP A 348 -31.63 -9.71 -25.41
N GLN A 349 -30.49 -9.12 -25.78
CA GLN A 349 -30.27 -8.51 -27.10
C GLN A 349 -29.66 -9.47 -28.13
N ILE A 350 -29.36 -10.70 -27.73
CA ILE A 350 -28.77 -11.73 -28.59
C ILE A 350 -29.88 -12.42 -29.41
N ASP A 351 -29.69 -12.48 -30.72
CA ASP A 351 -30.38 -13.42 -31.60
C ASP A 351 -29.63 -14.76 -31.60
N TYR A 352 -30.10 -15.68 -30.76
CA TYR A 352 -29.49 -17.01 -30.60
C TYR A 352 -29.65 -17.91 -31.84
N GLN A 353 -30.63 -17.64 -32.71
CA GLN A 353 -30.82 -18.45 -33.92
C GLN A 353 -29.77 -18.11 -34.97
N ASN A 354 -29.51 -16.81 -35.17
CA ASN A 354 -28.55 -16.33 -36.15
C ASN A 354 -27.12 -16.20 -35.57
N GLY A 355 -26.98 -16.22 -34.24
CA GLY A 355 -25.70 -16.02 -33.57
C GLY A 355 -25.21 -14.58 -33.70
N GLU A 356 -26.12 -13.62 -33.60
CA GLU A 356 -25.84 -12.19 -33.78
C GLU A 356 -26.34 -11.38 -32.58
N ILE A 357 -25.77 -10.20 -32.38
CA ILE A 357 -26.21 -9.23 -31.37
C ILE A 357 -26.27 -7.83 -31.99
N ILE A 358 -27.29 -7.06 -31.61
CA ILE A 358 -27.42 -5.66 -32.04
C ILE A 358 -26.86 -4.76 -30.93
N ILE A 359 -25.80 -4.01 -31.23
CA ILE A 359 -25.21 -3.02 -30.32
C ILE A 359 -25.24 -1.67 -31.02
N GLU A 360 -25.87 -0.67 -30.39
CA GLU A 360 -25.99 0.70 -30.92
C GLU A 360 -26.54 0.74 -32.38
N GLY A 361 -27.49 -0.15 -32.68
CA GLY A 361 -28.13 -0.24 -33.99
C GLY A 361 -27.31 -0.95 -35.08
N LYS A 362 -26.16 -1.54 -34.76
CA LYS A 362 -25.35 -2.36 -35.68
C LYS A 362 -25.40 -3.83 -35.28
N SER A 363 -25.56 -4.72 -36.27
CA SER A 363 -25.47 -6.17 -36.05
C SER A 363 -24.01 -6.64 -36.03
N TYR A 364 -23.68 -7.49 -35.06
CA TYR A 364 -22.38 -8.13 -34.90
C TYR A 364 -22.55 -9.64 -34.73
N LYS A 365 -21.71 -10.43 -35.41
CA LYS A 365 -21.62 -11.87 -35.15
C LYS A 365 -20.96 -12.13 -33.81
N LEU A 366 -21.50 -13.08 -33.05
CA LEU A 366 -20.91 -13.53 -31.80
C LEU A 366 -19.60 -14.28 -32.06
N LEU A 367 -18.60 -14.04 -31.19
CA LEU A 367 -17.33 -14.79 -31.20
C LEU A 367 -17.47 -16.16 -30.52
N ASP A 368 -18.44 -16.30 -29.63
CA ASP A 368 -18.79 -17.52 -28.92
C ASP A 368 -20.32 -17.62 -28.84
N SER A 369 -20.87 -18.80 -29.13
CA SER A 369 -22.32 -19.04 -29.16
C SER A 369 -22.76 -20.20 -28.26
N ASN A 370 -21.86 -20.76 -27.43
CA ASN A 370 -22.17 -21.89 -26.56
C ASN A 370 -22.50 -21.40 -25.15
N PHE A 371 -23.80 -21.24 -24.86
CA PHE A 371 -24.30 -20.74 -23.58
C PHE A 371 -25.31 -21.69 -22.94
N PRO A 372 -24.92 -22.91 -22.51
CA PRO A 372 -25.83 -23.98 -22.08
C PRO A 372 -26.64 -23.70 -20.80
N THR A 373 -26.46 -22.54 -20.18
CA THR A 373 -27.16 -22.15 -18.95
C THR A 373 -28.12 -20.97 -19.15
N ILE A 374 -28.11 -20.34 -20.33
CA ILE A 374 -29.14 -19.37 -20.74
C ILE A 374 -30.35 -20.19 -21.18
#